data_AF-A0A3D0DM05-F1
#
_entry.id   AF-A0A3D0DM05-F1
#
_cell.length_a   1.000
_cell.length_b   1.000
_cell.length_c   1.000
_cell.angle_alpha   90.00
_cell.angle_beta   90.00
_cell.angle_gamma   90.00
#
_symmetry.space_group_name_H-M   'P 1'
#
loop_
_entity.id
_entity.type
_entity.pdbx_description
1 polymer ?
#
loop_
_entity_poly.entity_id
_entity_poly.type
_entity_poly.pdbx_seq_one_letter_code
_entity_poly.pdbx_strand_id
1 'polypeptide(L)'
;TLVQMMFSNTYIEYIYDVFHTYYGGRSRGLVVKAFTRLSAHNYLVNDAQVPNSIFDAMFQEVLKGNIDDEISTMALLLYFSKLERFTDLQRNWIQENVEKFVDAGKLLPFFKKFDTFIRLPQDIFLKTYLVYKSERERQVFVKYSFDTGTRGKQKTERRRMEEVVSGVYVLEFVVFHGERLVYSIEDDPNGNAKIYESDVLKKRTFSDKNMSRFEQINSMLVKQEMRKDRELLEELDVYINTVHLFEENLRIL
;
A
#
# COMPACT_ATOMS: atom_id res chain seq x y z
N THR A 1 -15.16 -32.83 5.69
CA THR A 1 -13.77 -32.86 5.19
C THR A 1 -13.21 -31.46 5.02
N LEU A 2 -13.74 -30.59 4.15
CA LEU A 2 -13.21 -29.22 3.96
C LEU A 2 -13.15 -28.39 5.26
N VAL A 3 -14.25 -28.36 6.02
CA VAL A 3 -14.32 -27.66 7.31
C VAL A 3 -13.24 -28.17 8.29
N GLN A 4 -13.00 -29.48 8.34
CA GLN A 4 -11.99 -30.07 9.23
C GLN A 4 -10.57 -29.70 8.82
N MET A 5 -10.29 -29.60 7.52
CA MET A 5 -8.97 -29.19 7.00
C MET A 5 -8.69 -27.70 7.26
N MET A 6 -9.73 -26.85 7.20
CA MET A 6 -9.58 -25.44 7.58
C MET A 6 -9.14 -25.26 9.04
N PHE A 7 -9.57 -26.16 9.94
CA PHE A 7 -9.19 -26.10 11.35
C PHE A 7 -7.83 -26.73 11.67
N SER A 8 -7.29 -27.62 10.81
CA SER A 8 -6.07 -28.38 11.12
C SER A 8 -4.77 -27.75 10.59
N ASN A 9 -4.87 -26.76 9.69
CA ASN A 9 -3.75 -26.01 9.07
C ASN A 9 -2.61 -26.87 8.47
N THR A 10 -2.84 -28.16 8.21
CA THR A 10 -1.78 -29.17 7.94
C THR A 10 -1.65 -29.54 6.46
N TYR A 11 -2.56 -29.11 5.58
CA TYR A 11 -2.60 -29.52 4.16
C TYR A 11 -3.08 -28.40 3.23
N ILE A 12 -2.32 -27.31 3.13
CA ILE A 12 -2.71 -26.09 2.40
C ILE A 12 -2.81 -26.33 0.88
N GLU A 13 -2.02 -27.21 0.27
CA GLU A 13 -2.10 -27.43 -1.19
C GLU A 13 -3.34 -28.26 -1.58
N TYR A 14 -3.63 -29.35 -0.85
CA TYR A 14 -4.78 -30.21 -1.12
C TYR A 14 -6.12 -29.55 -0.82
N ILE A 15 -6.15 -28.51 0.02
CA ILE A 15 -7.40 -27.87 0.43
C ILE A 15 -8.09 -27.15 -0.74
N TYR A 16 -7.31 -26.65 -1.73
CA TYR A 16 -7.84 -25.94 -2.88
C TYR A 16 -8.53 -26.87 -3.88
N ASP A 17 -7.99 -28.06 -4.12
CA ASP A 17 -8.60 -29.07 -5.00
C ASP A 17 -9.91 -29.60 -4.42
N VAL A 18 -9.94 -29.82 -3.10
CA VAL A 18 -11.16 -30.19 -2.37
C VAL A 18 -12.19 -29.07 -2.45
N PHE A 19 -11.77 -27.81 -2.33
CA PHE A 19 -12.66 -26.66 -2.51
C PHE A 19 -13.21 -26.59 -3.93
N HIS A 20 -12.40 -26.81 -4.96
CA HIS A 20 -12.85 -26.78 -6.35
C HIS A 20 -13.96 -27.81 -6.61
N THR A 21 -13.77 -29.04 -6.13
CA THR A 21 -14.79 -30.10 -6.21
C THR A 21 -16.06 -29.73 -5.43
N TYR A 22 -15.90 -29.12 -4.24
CA TYR A 22 -17.02 -28.68 -3.42
C TYR A 22 -17.83 -27.55 -4.08
N TYR A 23 -17.16 -26.57 -4.68
CA TYR A 23 -17.77 -25.41 -5.30
C TYR A 23 -18.58 -25.76 -6.55
N GLY A 24 -18.13 -26.76 -7.33
CA GLY A 24 -18.85 -27.27 -8.50
C GLY A 24 -20.12 -28.10 -8.18
N GLY A 25 -20.33 -28.48 -6.92
CA GLY A 25 -21.52 -29.23 -6.48
C GLY A 25 -22.69 -28.37 -5.99
N ARG A 26 -23.59 -28.96 -5.19
CA ARG A 26 -24.59 -28.20 -4.40
C ARG A 26 -23.91 -27.50 -3.22
N SER A 27 -23.18 -26.44 -3.51
CA SER A 27 -22.39 -25.70 -2.53
C SER A 27 -23.30 -24.99 -1.51
N ARG A 28 -22.90 -25.01 -0.24
CA ARG A 28 -23.55 -24.20 0.82
C ARG A 28 -22.81 -22.87 0.91
N GLY A 29 -23.50 -21.76 0.68
CA GLY A 29 -22.89 -20.42 0.64
C GLY A 29 -22.03 -20.06 1.86
N LEU A 30 -22.40 -20.56 3.05
CA LEU A 30 -21.62 -20.37 4.29
C LEU A 30 -20.21 -20.97 4.25
N VAL A 31 -20.06 -22.19 3.72
CA VAL A 31 -18.74 -22.86 3.66
C VAL A 31 -17.88 -22.18 2.60
N VAL A 32 -18.49 -21.78 1.48
CA VAL A 32 -17.81 -21.03 0.43
C VAL A 32 -17.27 -19.71 0.98
N LYS A 33 -18.13 -18.90 1.62
CA LYS A 33 -17.74 -17.64 2.25
C LYS A 33 -16.62 -17.81 3.28
N ALA A 34 -16.70 -18.81 4.15
CA ALA A 34 -15.67 -19.06 5.15
C ALA A 34 -14.33 -19.43 4.51
N PHE A 35 -14.35 -20.29 3.48
CA PHE A 35 -13.14 -20.73 2.79
C PHE A 35 -12.49 -19.60 1.99
N THR A 36 -13.28 -18.82 1.24
CA THR A 36 -12.77 -17.69 0.47
C THR A 36 -12.20 -16.62 1.39
N ARG A 37 -12.86 -16.32 2.51
CA ARG A 37 -12.35 -15.37 3.50
C ARG A 37 -11.04 -15.83 4.14
N LEU A 38 -10.92 -17.13 4.47
CA LEU A 38 -9.66 -17.70 4.96
C LEU A 38 -8.55 -17.60 3.90
N SER A 39 -8.88 -17.90 2.64
CA SER A 39 -7.93 -17.79 1.52
C SER A 39 -7.48 -16.35 1.30
N ALA A 40 -8.41 -15.39 1.37
CA ALA A 40 -8.14 -13.96 1.31
C ALA A 40 -7.19 -13.51 2.42
N HIS A 41 -7.47 -13.92 3.67
CA HIS A 41 -6.59 -13.63 4.82
C HIS A 41 -5.18 -14.19 4.61
N ASN A 42 -5.05 -15.47 4.26
CA ASN A 42 -3.76 -16.10 4.05
C ASN A 42 -2.97 -15.45 2.89
N TYR A 43 -3.65 -15.07 1.82
CA TYR A 43 -3.03 -14.35 0.71
C TYR A 43 -2.53 -12.97 1.13
N LEU A 44 -3.39 -12.20 1.82
CA LEU A 44 -3.14 -10.81 2.14
C LEU A 44 -2.17 -10.62 3.30
N VAL A 45 -2.32 -11.39 4.39
CA VAL A 45 -1.55 -11.26 5.63
C VAL A 45 -0.34 -12.19 5.63
N ASN A 46 -0.51 -13.44 5.22
CA ASN A 46 0.53 -14.47 5.31
C ASN A 46 1.38 -14.62 4.04
N ASP A 47 1.13 -13.78 3.02
CA ASP A 47 1.79 -13.85 1.71
C ASP A 47 1.70 -15.27 1.07
N ALA A 48 0.66 -16.04 1.41
CA ALA A 48 0.47 -17.40 0.94
C ALA A 48 0.21 -17.43 -0.57
N GLN A 49 0.66 -18.50 -1.23
CA GLN A 49 0.29 -18.75 -2.63
C GLN A 49 -1.12 -19.32 -2.69
N VAL A 50 -1.99 -18.65 -3.45
CA VAL A 50 -3.38 -19.06 -3.65
C VAL A 50 -3.63 -19.24 -5.15
N PRO A 51 -4.21 -20.37 -5.59
CA PRO A 51 -4.49 -20.60 -7.01
C PRO A 51 -5.47 -19.58 -7.60
N ASN A 52 -5.30 -19.23 -8.89
CA ASN A 52 -6.18 -18.31 -9.62
C ASN A 52 -7.65 -18.72 -9.57
N SER A 53 -7.94 -20.03 -9.63
CA SER A 53 -9.31 -20.56 -9.56
C SER A 53 -10.05 -20.18 -8.26
N ILE A 54 -9.32 -19.95 -7.17
CA ILE A 54 -9.90 -19.49 -5.90
C ILE A 54 -10.27 -18.02 -5.97
N PHE A 55 -9.46 -17.18 -6.63
CA PHE A 55 -9.80 -15.79 -6.88
C PHE A 55 -10.97 -15.65 -7.85
N ASP A 56 -11.05 -16.51 -8.87
CA ASP A 56 -12.21 -16.55 -9.77
C ASP A 56 -13.48 -16.89 -8.99
N ALA A 57 -13.45 -17.93 -8.14
CA ALA A 57 -14.58 -18.29 -7.29
C ALA A 57 -14.95 -17.17 -6.31
N MET A 58 -13.96 -16.56 -5.64
CA MET A 58 -14.16 -15.45 -4.72
C MET A 58 -14.80 -14.25 -5.43
N PHE A 59 -14.32 -13.87 -6.61
CA PHE A 59 -14.87 -12.76 -7.38
C PHE A 59 -16.32 -13.03 -7.81
N GLN A 60 -16.63 -14.25 -8.26
CA GLN A 60 -18.01 -14.64 -8.58
C GLN A 60 -18.95 -14.53 -7.36
N GLU A 61 -18.50 -14.93 -6.18
CA GLU A 61 -19.31 -14.85 -4.97
C GLU A 61 -19.47 -13.41 -4.45
N VAL A 62 -18.48 -12.54 -4.67
CA VAL A 62 -18.61 -11.09 -4.45
C VAL A 62 -19.66 -10.49 -5.40
N LEU A 63 -19.60 -10.83 -6.69
CA LEU A 63 -20.56 -10.33 -7.68
C LEU A 63 -22.01 -10.78 -7.40
N LYS A 64 -22.19 -11.96 -6.79
CA LYS A 64 -23.49 -12.46 -6.32
C LYS A 64 -23.97 -11.80 -5.02
N GLY A 65 -23.13 -11.01 -4.36
CA GLY A 65 -23.42 -10.40 -3.05
C GLY A 65 -23.31 -11.37 -1.87
N ASN A 66 -22.72 -12.56 -2.06
CA ASN A 66 -22.53 -13.53 -0.98
C ASN A 66 -21.34 -13.16 -0.07
N ILE A 67 -20.37 -12.42 -0.62
CA ILE A 67 -19.17 -11.92 0.06
C ILE A 67 -19.15 -10.40 -0.05
N ASP A 68 -19.06 -9.73 1.10
CA ASP A 68 -19.14 -8.28 1.27
C ASP A 68 -18.10 -7.74 2.26
N ASP A 69 -17.18 -8.59 2.74
CA ASP A 69 -16.15 -8.20 3.70
C ASP A 69 -14.94 -7.50 3.04
N GLU A 70 -14.33 -6.57 3.78
CA GLU A 70 -13.19 -5.79 3.30
C GLU A 70 -11.96 -6.64 3.00
N ILE A 71 -11.73 -7.72 3.77
CA ILE A 71 -10.52 -8.54 3.60
C ILE A 71 -10.56 -9.32 2.28
N SER A 72 -11.71 -9.86 1.89
CA SER A 72 -11.89 -10.50 0.59
C SER A 72 -11.77 -9.49 -0.56
N THR A 73 -12.36 -8.30 -0.39
CA THR A 73 -12.26 -7.20 -1.37
C THR A 73 -10.81 -6.76 -1.57
N MET A 74 -10.07 -6.54 -0.48
CA MET A 74 -8.66 -6.12 -0.52
C MET A 74 -7.75 -7.21 -1.11
N ALA A 75 -8.00 -8.48 -0.79
CA ALA A 75 -7.27 -9.60 -1.38
C ALA A 75 -7.49 -9.69 -2.90
N LEU A 76 -8.72 -9.50 -3.38
CA LEU A 76 -9.03 -9.42 -4.81
C LEU A 76 -8.35 -8.24 -5.49
N LEU A 77 -8.35 -7.05 -4.87
CA LEU A 77 -7.63 -5.89 -5.40
C LEU A 77 -6.11 -6.16 -5.48
N LEU A 78 -5.51 -6.76 -4.44
CA LEU A 78 -4.10 -7.15 -4.48
C LEU A 78 -3.83 -8.18 -5.59
N TYR A 79 -4.73 -9.15 -5.78
CA TYR A 79 -4.63 -10.13 -6.86
C TYR A 79 -4.70 -9.45 -8.24
N PHE A 80 -5.69 -8.60 -8.46
CA PHE A 80 -5.86 -7.86 -9.71
C PHE A 80 -4.69 -6.92 -10.00
N SER A 81 -4.05 -6.34 -8.97
CA SER A 81 -2.86 -5.49 -9.14
C SER A 81 -1.66 -6.22 -9.78
N LYS A 82 -1.68 -7.56 -9.80
CA LYS A 82 -0.66 -8.43 -10.40
C LYS A 82 -1.03 -8.92 -11.81
N LEU A 83 -2.23 -8.61 -12.29
CA LEU A 83 -2.66 -8.96 -13.65
C LEU A 83 -2.28 -7.86 -14.63
N GLU A 84 -2.01 -8.25 -15.88
CA GLU A 84 -1.71 -7.30 -16.96
C GLU A 84 -2.97 -6.83 -17.70
N ARG A 85 -4.06 -7.61 -17.63
CA ARG A 85 -5.29 -7.37 -18.39
C ARG A 85 -6.50 -7.56 -17.50
N PHE A 86 -7.51 -6.73 -17.75
CA PHE A 86 -8.79 -6.72 -17.04
C PHE A 86 -9.93 -6.82 -18.04
N THR A 87 -10.95 -7.60 -17.69
CA THR A 87 -12.27 -7.49 -18.31
C THR A 87 -12.94 -6.18 -17.90
N ASP A 88 -13.93 -5.71 -18.67
CA ASP A 88 -14.68 -4.48 -18.32
C ASP A 88 -15.37 -4.60 -16.96
N LEU A 89 -15.89 -5.79 -16.66
CA LEU A 89 -16.51 -6.10 -15.37
C LEU A 89 -15.50 -5.96 -14.21
N GLN A 90 -14.29 -6.53 -14.37
CA GLN A 90 -13.22 -6.37 -13.38
C GLN A 90 -12.79 -4.92 -13.25
N ARG A 91 -12.61 -4.20 -14.37
CA ARG A 91 -12.19 -2.80 -14.37
C ARG A 91 -13.16 -1.92 -13.58
N ASN A 92 -14.45 -2.05 -13.85
CA ASN A 92 -15.49 -1.29 -13.14
C ASN A 92 -15.51 -1.63 -11.65
N TRP A 93 -15.43 -2.92 -11.32
CA TRP A 93 -15.41 -3.36 -9.92
C TRP A 93 -14.16 -2.88 -9.17
N ILE A 94 -12.98 -2.93 -9.80
CA ILE A 94 -11.73 -2.41 -9.22
C ILE A 94 -11.86 -0.92 -8.97
N GLN A 95 -12.35 -0.16 -9.96
CA GLN A 95 -12.51 1.29 -9.82
C GLN A 95 -13.41 1.65 -8.63
N GLU A 96 -14.61 1.07 -8.57
CA GLU A 96 -15.56 1.32 -7.50
C GLU A 96 -14.97 1.01 -6.10
N ASN A 97 -14.27 -0.12 -5.96
CA ASN A 97 -13.75 -0.53 -4.65
C ASN A 97 -12.49 0.22 -4.25
N VAL A 98 -11.60 0.54 -5.20
CA VAL A 98 -10.43 1.39 -4.92
C VAL A 98 -10.89 2.78 -4.48
N GLU A 99 -11.83 3.40 -5.18
CA GLU A 99 -12.39 4.70 -4.81
C GLU A 99 -12.98 4.68 -3.40
N LYS A 100 -13.76 3.65 -3.03
CA LYS A 100 -14.27 3.47 -1.65
C LYS A 100 -13.17 3.42 -0.60
N PHE A 101 -12.08 2.68 -0.85
CA PHE A 101 -10.95 2.63 0.09
C PHE A 101 -10.21 3.97 0.16
N VAL A 102 -10.00 4.63 -0.97
CA VAL A 102 -9.37 5.96 -1.03
C VAL A 102 -10.19 6.98 -0.25
N ASP A 103 -11.51 7.02 -0.44
CA ASP A 103 -12.42 7.95 0.25
C ASP A 103 -12.47 7.69 1.76
N ALA A 104 -12.28 6.44 2.18
CA ALA A 104 -12.14 6.06 3.58
C ALA A 104 -10.74 6.35 4.17
N GLY A 105 -9.82 6.94 3.40
CA GLY A 105 -8.44 7.19 3.82
C GLY A 105 -7.56 5.93 3.90
N LYS A 106 -8.04 4.80 3.36
CA LYS A 106 -7.38 3.49 3.39
C LYS A 106 -6.50 3.32 2.14
N LEU A 107 -5.31 3.91 2.17
CA LEU A 107 -4.36 3.88 1.04
C LEU A 107 -3.35 2.73 1.16
N LEU A 108 -3.19 1.97 0.08
CA LEU A 108 -2.15 0.94 -0.04
C LEU A 108 -1.29 1.14 -1.29
N PRO A 109 0.03 0.85 -1.22
CA PRO A 109 0.96 1.10 -2.33
C PRO A 109 0.56 0.45 -3.66
N PHE A 110 -0.03 -0.74 -3.60
CA PHE A 110 -0.37 -1.48 -4.81
C PHE A 110 -1.53 -0.87 -5.60
N PHE A 111 -2.30 0.06 -5.02
CA PHE A 111 -3.34 0.78 -5.77
C PHE A 111 -2.78 1.53 -6.96
N LYS A 112 -1.51 1.95 -6.89
CA LYS A 112 -0.78 2.57 -8.01
C LYS A 112 -0.78 1.73 -9.28
N LYS A 113 -0.96 0.41 -9.19
CA LYS A 113 -1.07 -0.48 -10.37
C LYS A 113 -2.31 -0.24 -11.21
N PHE A 114 -3.27 0.54 -10.71
CA PHE A 114 -4.50 0.88 -11.40
C PHE A 114 -4.52 2.33 -11.92
N ASP A 115 -3.41 3.07 -11.81
CA ASP A 115 -3.29 4.48 -12.22
C ASP A 115 -3.62 4.73 -13.69
N THR A 116 -3.47 3.72 -14.54
CA THR A 116 -3.81 3.76 -15.97
C THR A 116 -5.30 3.99 -16.25
N PHE A 117 -6.19 3.70 -15.28
CA PHE A 117 -7.63 3.88 -15.44
C PHE A 117 -8.37 4.40 -14.21
N ILE A 118 -7.68 4.55 -13.07
CA ILE A 118 -8.23 5.14 -11.85
C ILE A 118 -7.44 6.40 -11.52
N ARG A 119 -8.17 7.49 -11.25
CA ARG A 119 -7.55 8.72 -10.78
C ARG A 119 -7.25 8.62 -9.29
N LEU A 120 -5.99 8.37 -8.95
CA LEU A 120 -5.54 8.31 -7.56
C LEU A 120 -5.12 9.68 -7.01
N PRO A 121 -5.21 9.91 -5.69
CA PRO A 121 -4.64 11.09 -5.04
C PRO A 121 -3.14 11.19 -5.32
N GLN A 122 -2.65 12.38 -5.69
CA GLN A 122 -1.24 12.56 -6.08
C GLN A 122 -0.26 12.20 -4.95
N ASP A 123 -0.65 12.44 -3.69
CA ASP A 123 0.15 12.13 -2.51
C ASP A 123 0.55 10.65 -2.42
N ILE A 124 -0.22 9.73 -3.04
CA ILE A 124 0.11 8.30 -3.04
C ILE A 124 1.47 8.05 -3.71
N PHE A 125 1.82 8.82 -4.75
CA PHE A 125 3.06 8.66 -5.51
C PHE A 125 4.25 9.31 -4.81
N LEU A 126 4.00 10.32 -3.97
CA LEU A 126 5.02 11.02 -3.19
C LEU A 126 5.46 10.23 -1.95
N LYS A 127 4.56 9.46 -1.35
CA LYS A 127 4.80 8.78 -0.08
C LYS A 127 5.57 7.46 -0.24
N THR A 128 6.45 7.22 0.73
CA THR A 128 7.02 5.91 1.06
C THR A 128 6.15 5.25 2.13
N TYR A 129 5.83 3.98 1.95
CA TYR A 129 4.94 3.23 2.82
C TYR A 129 5.71 2.14 3.56
N LEU A 130 5.54 2.10 4.87
CA LEU A 130 5.89 0.95 5.69
C LEU A 130 4.64 0.11 5.89
N VAL A 131 4.61 -1.09 5.32
CA VAL A 131 3.49 -2.03 5.46
C VAL A 131 3.94 -3.18 6.35
N TYR A 132 3.24 -3.38 7.46
CA TYR A 132 3.47 -4.49 8.39
C TYR A 132 2.25 -5.41 8.40
N LYS A 133 2.49 -6.72 8.35
CA LYS A 133 1.44 -7.74 8.37
C LYS A 133 1.53 -8.57 9.63
N SER A 134 0.40 -8.83 10.28
CA SER A 134 0.33 -9.64 11.50
C SER A 134 -0.97 -10.42 11.59
N GLU A 135 -0.90 -11.68 12.04
CA GLU A 135 -2.09 -12.47 12.36
C GLU A 135 -2.74 -12.06 13.69
N ARG A 136 -2.03 -11.28 14.52
CA ARG A 136 -2.53 -10.84 15.81
C ARG A 136 -3.17 -9.47 15.64
N GLU A 137 -4.48 -9.40 15.79
CA GLU A 137 -5.20 -8.12 15.89
C GLU A 137 -4.74 -7.37 17.15
N ARG A 138 -3.93 -6.33 16.96
CA ARG A 138 -3.33 -5.56 18.06
C ARG A 138 -2.95 -4.16 17.62
N GLN A 139 -2.74 -3.29 18.59
CA GLN A 139 -2.11 -2.01 18.31
C GLN A 139 -0.64 -2.23 17.96
N VAL A 140 -0.21 -1.71 16.81
CA VAL A 140 1.16 -1.81 16.34
C VAL A 140 1.83 -0.44 16.46
N PHE A 141 2.97 -0.40 17.13
CA PHE A 141 3.80 0.78 17.26
C PHE A 141 5.15 0.56 16.57
N VAL A 142 5.60 1.59 15.87
CA VAL A 142 6.90 1.61 15.20
C VAL A 142 7.74 2.74 15.77
N LYS A 143 8.99 2.40 16.09
CA LYS A 143 10.06 3.38 16.31
C LYS A 143 10.78 3.59 14.99
N TYR A 144 10.96 4.83 14.57
CA TYR A 144 11.68 5.13 13.33
C TYR A 144 12.55 6.38 13.46
N SER A 145 13.53 6.49 12.56
CA SER A 145 14.36 7.67 12.35
C SER A 145 14.73 7.78 10.88
N PHE A 146 15.16 8.98 10.48
CA PHE A 146 15.76 9.23 9.17
C PHE A 146 17.27 9.35 9.34
N ASP A 147 18.01 8.43 8.72
CA ASP A 147 19.46 8.45 8.67
C ASP A 147 19.94 9.23 7.45
N THR A 148 20.75 10.27 7.66
CA THR A 148 21.35 11.10 6.61
C THR A 148 22.84 10.81 6.41
N GLY A 149 23.40 9.77 7.05
CA GLY A 149 24.82 9.42 6.99
C GLY A 149 25.76 10.41 7.70
N THR A 150 25.20 11.46 8.32
CA THR A 150 25.97 12.42 9.12
C THR A 150 26.04 11.98 10.58
N ARG A 151 27.12 12.35 11.30
CA ARG A 151 27.32 12.04 12.74
C ARG A 151 26.37 12.80 13.69
N GLY A 152 25.26 13.32 13.18
CA GLY A 152 24.22 13.97 13.97
C GLY A 152 23.45 12.97 14.82
N LYS A 153 22.95 13.42 15.98
CA LYS A 153 22.06 12.60 16.81
C LYS A 153 20.72 12.43 16.08
N GLN A 154 20.46 11.25 15.55
CA GLN A 154 19.17 10.94 14.93
C GLN A 154 18.06 11.00 15.98
N LYS A 155 17.00 11.74 15.69
CA LYS A 155 15.80 11.77 16.53
C LYS A 155 14.95 10.56 16.20
N THR A 156 14.88 9.61 17.13
CA THR A 156 13.93 8.50 17.04
C THR A 156 12.54 8.97 17.45
N GLU A 157 11.55 8.73 16.60
CA GLU A 157 10.15 8.99 16.87
C GLU A 157 9.40 7.66 17.04
N ARG A 158 8.26 7.70 17.74
CA ARG A 158 7.37 6.57 17.94
C ARG A 158 5.99 6.94 17.41
N ARG A 159 5.43 6.11 16.52
CA ARG A 159 4.06 6.29 16.00
C ARG A 159 3.28 4.99 16.01
N ARG A 160 1.96 5.11 16.13
CA ARG A 160 1.03 4.00 15.89
C ARG A 160 0.89 3.80 14.39
N MET A 161 0.84 2.55 13.93
CA MET A 161 0.47 2.23 12.56
C MET A 161 -1.06 2.09 12.46
N GLU A 162 -1.63 2.55 11.35
CA GLU A 162 -3.07 2.40 11.12
C GLU A 162 -3.37 1.05 10.49
N GLU A 163 -4.40 0.36 11.01
CA GLU A 163 -4.89 -0.89 10.45
C GLU A 163 -5.82 -0.58 9.28
N VAL A 164 -5.34 -0.77 8.06
CA VAL A 164 -6.10 -0.47 6.84
C VAL A 164 -7.19 -1.52 6.60
N VAL A 165 -6.84 -2.77 6.88
CA VAL A 165 -7.74 -3.92 6.91
C VAL A 165 -7.17 -4.92 7.93
N SER A 166 -8.02 -5.76 8.52
CA SER A 166 -7.61 -6.73 9.57
C SER A 166 -6.30 -7.43 9.20
N GLY A 167 -5.28 -7.25 10.05
CA GLY A 167 -3.95 -7.84 9.91
C GLY A 167 -2.97 -7.11 8.98
N VAL A 168 -3.35 -5.97 8.39
CA VAL A 168 -2.49 -5.13 7.53
C VAL A 168 -2.40 -3.71 8.07
N TYR A 169 -1.21 -3.36 8.54
CA TYR A 169 -0.90 -2.08 9.15
C TYR A 169 -0.03 -1.24 8.22
N VAL A 170 -0.34 0.04 8.10
CA VAL A 170 0.37 0.97 7.21
C VAL A 170 0.79 2.21 7.97
N LEU A 171 1.99 2.69 7.67
CA LEU A 171 2.45 4.02 8.04
C LEU A 171 3.14 4.68 6.83
N GLU A 172 2.87 5.96 6.64
CA GLU A 172 3.32 6.72 5.48
C GLU A 172 4.40 7.74 5.88
N PHE A 173 5.40 7.91 5.01
CA PHE A 173 6.52 8.82 5.20
C PHE A 173 6.81 9.58 3.91
N VAL A 174 7.25 10.83 4.05
CA VAL A 174 8.00 11.51 2.99
C VAL A 174 9.47 11.27 3.30
N VAL A 175 10.19 10.64 2.37
CA VAL A 175 11.62 10.31 2.53
C VAL A 175 12.36 11.06 1.43
N PHE A 176 13.18 12.03 1.83
CA PHE A 176 13.92 12.86 0.90
C PHE A 176 15.23 12.20 0.44
N HIS A 177 15.82 12.77 -0.61
CA HIS A 177 17.10 12.36 -1.16
C HIS A 177 18.20 12.47 -0.10
N GLY A 178 19.01 11.41 0.02
CA GLY A 178 20.03 11.28 1.06
C GLY A 178 19.51 10.77 2.41
N GLU A 179 18.19 10.67 2.60
CA GLU A 179 17.60 10.05 3.80
C GLU A 179 17.36 8.55 3.61
N ARG A 180 17.58 7.79 4.68
CA ARG A 180 17.19 6.39 4.79
C ARG A 180 16.26 6.23 5.99
N LEU A 181 15.05 5.72 5.73
CA LEU A 181 14.13 5.31 6.79
C LEU A 181 14.70 4.08 7.52
N VAL A 182 15.00 4.24 8.81
CA VAL A 182 15.35 3.15 9.73
C VAL A 182 14.19 2.96 10.67
N TYR A 183 13.72 1.72 10.85
CA TYR A 183 12.55 1.42 11.67
C TYR A 183 12.69 0.11 12.44
N SER A 184 11.88 -0.03 13.51
CA SER A 184 11.69 -1.28 14.24
C SER A 184 10.26 -1.33 14.81
N ILE A 185 9.59 -2.46 14.63
CA ILE A 185 8.27 -2.73 15.22
C ILE A 185 8.48 -3.16 16.68
N GLU A 186 7.86 -2.45 17.63
CA GLU A 186 8.23 -2.55 19.06
C GLU A 186 8.12 -3.97 19.65
N ASP A 187 7.04 -4.69 19.36
CA ASP A 187 6.82 -6.05 19.92
C ASP A 187 7.07 -7.16 18.89
N ASP A 188 7.55 -6.81 17.70
CA ASP A 188 7.89 -7.80 16.67
C ASP A 188 9.03 -7.30 15.77
N PRO A 189 10.27 -7.15 16.31
CA PRO A 189 11.38 -6.56 15.55
C PRO A 189 11.76 -7.34 14.27
N ASN A 190 11.43 -8.64 14.21
CA ASN A 190 11.68 -9.52 13.06
C ASN A 190 10.42 -9.76 12.21
N GLY A 191 9.36 -8.99 12.45
CA GLY A 191 8.08 -9.16 11.79
C GLY A 191 8.10 -8.90 10.29
N ASN A 192 7.04 -9.33 9.60
CA ASN A 192 6.90 -9.17 8.14
C ASN A 192 6.54 -7.71 7.78
N ALA A 193 7.50 -6.81 7.93
CA ALA A 193 7.40 -5.42 7.50
C ALA A 193 8.15 -5.21 6.17
N LYS A 194 7.50 -4.52 5.23
CA LYS A 194 8.03 -4.21 3.89
C LYS A 194 7.93 -2.72 3.62
N ILE A 195 8.99 -2.15 3.05
CA ILE A 195 9.00 -0.77 2.57
C ILE A 195 8.61 -0.75 1.08
N TYR A 196 7.67 0.12 0.73
CA TYR A 196 7.34 0.47 -0.64
C TYR A 196 7.71 1.94 -0.86
N GLU A 197 8.72 2.18 -1.68
CA GLU A 197 9.33 3.49 -1.82
C GLU A 197 8.49 4.44 -2.69
N SER A 198 8.70 5.74 -2.49
CA SER A 198 8.14 6.79 -3.36
C SER A 198 8.59 6.62 -4.80
N ASP A 199 7.66 6.71 -5.76
CA ASP A 199 7.96 6.63 -7.20
C ASP A 199 8.56 7.94 -7.72
N VAL A 200 8.32 9.04 -7.00
CA VAL A 200 8.65 10.40 -7.42
C VAL A 200 9.94 10.86 -6.78
N LEU A 201 10.08 10.72 -5.45
CA LEU A 201 11.21 11.29 -4.71
C LEU A 201 12.52 10.51 -4.88
N LYS A 202 12.48 9.31 -5.44
CA LYS A 202 13.70 8.56 -5.81
C LYS A 202 14.20 8.80 -7.22
N LYS A 203 13.43 9.49 -8.06
CA LYS A 203 13.91 9.85 -9.41
C LYS A 203 15.00 10.91 -9.28
N ARG A 204 16.11 10.69 -9.99
CA ARG A 204 17.22 11.66 -10.10
C ARG A 204 17.01 12.71 -11.17
N THR A 205 15.90 12.63 -11.89
CA THR A 205 15.60 13.48 -13.04
C THR A 205 14.24 14.13 -12.83
N PHE A 206 14.25 15.43 -12.59
CA PHE A 206 13.06 16.26 -12.48
C PHE A 206 12.98 17.08 -13.76
N SER A 207 11.98 16.84 -14.61
CA SER A 207 11.89 17.49 -15.93
C SER A 207 10.66 18.36 -16.13
N ASP A 208 9.87 18.60 -15.08
CA ASP A 208 8.59 19.31 -15.22
C ASP A 208 8.55 20.67 -14.53
N LYS A 209 7.84 21.61 -15.18
CA LYS A 209 7.59 22.97 -14.66
C LYS A 209 6.56 23.00 -13.52
N ASN A 210 5.89 21.88 -13.23
CA ASN A 210 4.82 21.76 -12.24
C ASN A 210 5.20 20.81 -11.09
N MET A 211 6.41 20.95 -10.55
CA MET A 211 6.85 20.13 -9.42
C MET A 211 6.10 20.52 -8.14
N SER A 212 5.72 19.51 -7.35
CA SER A 212 5.29 19.70 -5.97
C SER A 212 6.43 20.29 -5.12
N ARG A 213 6.10 20.89 -3.98
CA ARG A 213 7.12 21.41 -3.03
C ARG A 213 8.08 20.32 -2.58
N PHE A 214 7.58 19.09 -2.41
CA PHE A 214 8.41 17.94 -2.03
C PHE A 214 9.40 17.58 -3.13
N GLU A 215 8.98 17.58 -4.39
CA GLU A 215 9.86 17.37 -5.54
C GLU A 215 10.90 18.48 -5.69
N GLN A 216 10.51 19.74 -5.46
CA GLN A 216 11.43 20.88 -5.51
C GLN A 216 12.52 20.75 -4.44
N ILE A 217 12.14 20.46 -3.19
CA ILE A 217 13.08 20.21 -2.09
C ILE A 217 14.02 19.04 -2.45
N ASN A 218 13.46 17.95 -2.96
CA ASN A 218 14.24 16.78 -3.32
C ASN A 218 15.23 17.05 -4.45
N SER A 219 14.83 17.82 -5.47
CA SER A 219 15.68 18.27 -6.56
C SER A 219 16.85 19.14 -6.07
N MET A 220 16.57 20.06 -5.15
CA MET A 220 17.60 20.89 -4.52
C MET A 220 18.61 20.03 -3.74
N LEU A 221 18.15 19.04 -2.97
CA LEU A 221 19.02 18.10 -2.25
C LEU A 221 19.93 17.30 -3.20
N VAL A 222 19.41 16.84 -4.34
CA VAL A 222 20.21 16.17 -5.38
C VAL A 222 21.29 17.11 -5.93
N LYS A 223 20.93 18.36 -6.27
CA LYS A 223 21.89 19.34 -6.82
C LYS A 223 22.97 19.71 -5.81
N GLN A 224 22.61 19.81 -4.54
CA GLN A 224 23.56 20.05 -3.45
C GLN A 224 24.59 18.92 -3.35
N GLU A 225 24.15 17.65 -3.38
CA GLU A 225 25.06 16.51 -3.38
C GLU A 225 25.97 16.51 -4.62
N MET A 226 25.41 16.81 -5.79
CA MET A 226 26.15 16.90 -7.06
C MET A 226 27.04 18.15 -7.19
N ARG A 227 27.06 19.05 -6.20
CA ARG A 227 27.79 20.34 -6.21
C ARG A 227 27.47 21.20 -7.44
N LYS A 228 26.20 21.21 -7.85
CA LYS A 228 25.69 22.03 -8.95
C LYS A 228 25.22 23.38 -8.43
N ASP A 229 26.14 24.15 -7.85
CA ASP A 229 25.81 25.34 -7.04
C ASP A 229 24.99 26.39 -7.79
N ARG A 230 25.26 26.61 -9.08
CA ARG A 230 24.49 27.56 -9.90
C ARG A 230 23.04 27.14 -10.07
N GLU A 231 22.81 25.89 -10.48
CA GLU A 231 21.46 25.34 -10.67
C GLU A 231 20.70 25.28 -9.34
N LEU A 232 21.40 25.01 -8.22
CA LEU A 232 20.82 25.00 -6.88
C LEU A 232 20.33 26.39 -6.45
N LEU A 233 21.16 27.43 -6.66
CA LEU A 233 20.80 28.81 -6.33
C LEU A 233 19.59 29.30 -7.15
N GLU A 234 19.55 28.95 -8.44
CA GLU A 234 18.41 29.25 -9.32
C GLU A 234 17.11 28.60 -8.79
N GLU A 235 17.14 27.33 -8.37
CA GLU A 235 15.96 26.66 -7.79
C GLU A 235 15.56 27.20 -6.42
N LEU A 236 16.52 27.54 -5.57
CA LEU A 236 16.26 28.15 -4.26
C LEU A 236 15.52 29.48 -4.39
N ASP A 237 15.94 30.33 -5.33
CA ASP A 237 15.30 31.62 -5.58
C ASP A 237 13.85 31.44 -6.04
N VAL A 238 13.60 30.53 -7.00
CA VAL A 238 12.24 30.20 -7.45
C VAL A 238 11.39 29.67 -6.29
N TYR A 239 11.94 28.77 -5.46
CA TYR A 239 11.23 28.19 -4.32
C TYR A 239 10.83 29.26 -3.28
N ILE A 240 11.78 30.11 -2.86
CA ILE A 240 11.55 31.16 -1.86
C ILE A 240 10.52 32.16 -2.36
N ASN A 241 10.66 32.64 -3.62
CA ASN A 241 9.71 33.58 -4.20
C ASN A 241 8.29 32.99 -4.28
N THR A 242 8.18 31.70 -4.62
CA THR A 242 6.89 31.00 -4.64
C THR A 242 6.28 30.94 -3.23
N VAL A 243 7.06 30.56 -2.22
CA VAL A 243 6.59 30.51 -0.82
C VAL A 243 6.13 31.89 -0.34
N HIS A 244 6.90 32.95 -0.63
CA HIS A 244 6.55 34.33 -0.26
C HIS A 244 5.22 34.77 -0.87
N LEU A 245 5.03 34.53 -2.17
CA LEU A 245 3.77 34.82 -2.86
C LEU A 245 2.58 34.08 -2.24
N PHE A 246 2.77 32.82 -1.83
CA PHE A 246 1.73 32.07 -1.13
C PHE A 246 1.39 32.67 0.24
N GLU A 247 2.40 33.04 1.03
CA GLU A 247 2.19 33.64 2.36
C GLU A 247 1.50 35.01 2.30
N GLU A 248 1.88 35.85 1.32
CA GLU A 248 1.23 37.15 1.11
C GLU A 248 -0.24 37.00 0.72
N ASN A 249 -0.55 36.08 -0.19
CA ASN A 249 -1.92 35.83 -0.62
C ASN A 249 -2.80 35.25 0.49
N LEU A 250 -2.24 34.41 1.37
CA LEU A 250 -2.95 33.87 2.54
C LEU A 250 -3.23 34.90 3.63
N ARG A 251 -2.49 36.02 3.68
CA ARG A 251 -2.76 37.13 4.61
C ARG A 251 -3.88 38.07 4.14
N ILE A 252 -4.26 37.97 2.87
CA ILE A 252 -5.29 38.82 2.24
C ILE A 252 -6.68 38.13 2.27
N LEU A 253 -6.72 36.83 2.58
CA LEU A 253 -7.93 36.03 2.83
C LEU A 253 -8.28 36.00 4.32
#